data_AF-G0H3X8-F1
#
_entry.id   AF-G0H3X8-F1
#
_cell.length_a   1.000
_cell.length_b   1.000
_cell.length_c   1.000
_cell.angle_alpha   90.00
_cell.angle_beta   90.00
_cell.angle_gamma   90.00
#
_symmetry.space_group_name_H-M   'P 1'
#
loop_
_entity.id
_entity.type
_entity.pdbx_description
1 polymer ?
#
loop_
_entity_poly.entity_id
_entity_poly.type
_entity_poly.pdbx_seq_one_letter_code
_entity_poly.pdbx_strand_id
1 'polypeptide(L)'
;MKKIMLTIMAIFIISSFAGCIGDSTPVDDEFTTVKIVDTIGREVAVPKEVNSIVCVGSGSLRLLTYLDAVDMISGVEYSETKPTGRPYSLANTKIYSSLPIIGQGGQ
;
A
#
# COMPACT_ATOMS: atom_id res chain seq x y z
N MET A 1 27.90 -54.21 -7.80
CA MET A 1 27.90 -53.26 -6.67
C MET A 1 28.24 -51.84 -7.11
N LYS A 2 29.42 -51.55 -7.71
CA LYS A 2 29.78 -50.22 -8.22
C LYS A 2 28.78 -49.60 -9.23
N LYS A 3 28.26 -50.41 -10.17
CA LYS A 3 27.29 -49.94 -11.17
C LYS A 3 25.93 -49.57 -10.55
N ILE A 4 25.46 -50.37 -9.59
CA ILE A 4 24.22 -50.14 -8.83
C ILE A 4 24.35 -48.89 -7.94
N MET A 5 25.51 -48.69 -7.32
CA MET A 5 25.80 -47.47 -6.55
C MET A 5 25.84 -46.22 -7.43
N LEU A 6 26.38 -46.31 -8.65
CA LEU A 6 26.37 -45.21 -9.61
C LEU A 6 24.95 -44.85 -10.08
N THR A 7 24.09 -45.85 -10.31
CA THR A 7 22.71 -45.62 -10.76
C THR A 7 21.86 -44.97 -9.66
N ILE A 8 22.02 -45.37 -8.39
CA ILE A 8 21.29 -44.77 -7.26
C ILE A 8 21.72 -43.32 -7.02
N MET A 9 23.02 -43.03 -7.16
CA MET A 9 23.56 -41.67 -7.02
C MET A 9 23.10 -40.74 -8.15
N ALA A 10 22.94 -41.26 -9.38
CA ALA A 10 22.38 -40.49 -10.49
C ALA A 10 20.89 -40.14 -10.29
N ILE A 11 20.09 -41.06 -9.73
CA ILE A 11 18.66 -40.84 -9.45
C ILE A 11 18.45 -39.78 -8.36
N PHE A 12 19.31 -39.77 -7.34
CA PHE A 12 19.22 -38.79 -6.24
C PHE A 12 19.49 -37.35 -6.72
N ILE A 13 20.41 -37.17 -7.67
CA ILE A 13 20.76 -35.86 -8.26
C ILE A 13 19.61 -35.29 -9.10
N ILE A 14 18.83 -36.16 -9.78
CA ILE A 14 17.70 -35.74 -10.62
C ILE A 14 16.52 -35.27 -9.76
N SER A 15 16.32 -35.84 -8.56
CA SER A 15 15.21 -35.45 -7.67
C SER A 15 15.39 -34.08 -6.99
N SER A 16 16.63 -33.56 -6.95
CA SER A 16 16.96 -32.27 -6.33
C SER A 16 16.63 -31.05 -7.21
N PHE A 17 16.15 -31.25 -8.44
CA PHE A 17 15.80 -30.16 -9.37
C PHE A 17 14.28 -29.96 -9.57
N ALA A 18 13.43 -30.73 -8.90
CA ALA A 18 11.96 -30.66 -9.06
C ALA A 18 11.25 -29.82 -7.98
N GLY A 19 11.98 -29.03 -7.19
CA GLY A 19 11.41 -28.19 -6.12
C GLY A 19 11.36 -26.72 -6.51
N CYS A 20 10.35 -26.33 -7.30
CA CYS A 20 9.71 -25.00 -7.40
C CYS A 20 9.03 -24.85 -8.77
N ILE A 21 7.93 -25.57 -9.00
CA ILE A 21 6.86 -25.03 -9.84
C ILE A 21 5.80 -24.56 -8.86
N GLY A 22 5.96 -23.32 -8.40
CA GLY A 22 4.80 -22.57 -7.93
C GLY A 22 4.00 -22.23 -9.18
N ASP A 23 2.73 -22.58 -9.20
CA ASP A 23 1.77 -21.97 -10.13
C ASP A 23 1.69 -20.47 -9.80
N SER A 24 2.63 -19.70 -10.33
CA SER A 24 2.43 -18.28 -10.55
C SER A 24 1.62 -18.17 -11.82
N THR A 25 0.30 -18.38 -11.73
CA THR A 25 -0.61 -17.76 -12.68
C THR A 25 -0.27 -16.27 -12.67
N PRO A 26 0.21 -15.67 -13.77
CA PRO A 26 0.38 -14.22 -13.84
C PRO A 26 -1.02 -13.65 -13.81
N VAL A 27 -1.43 -13.16 -12.65
CA VAL A 27 -2.62 -12.33 -12.54
C VAL A 27 -2.14 -10.94 -12.94
N ASP A 28 -1.99 -10.72 -14.25
CA ASP A 28 -1.62 -9.43 -14.82
C ASP A 28 -2.85 -8.50 -14.76
N ASP A 29 -3.19 -8.05 -13.55
CA ASP A 29 -3.73 -6.69 -13.39
C ASP A 29 -2.52 -5.77 -13.29
N GLU A 30 -1.92 -5.45 -14.44
CA GLU A 30 -0.74 -4.59 -14.50
C GLU A 30 -1.17 -3.14 -14.22
N PHE A 31 -1.30 -2.78 -12.94
CA PHE A 31 -1.48 -1.39 -12.53
C PHE A 31 -0.27 -0.58 -13.00
N THR A 32 -0.47 0.30 -13.98
CA THR A 32 0.59 1.21 -14.42
C THR A 32 1.03 2.07 -13.25
N THR A 33 2.32 2.04 -12.91
CA THR A 33 2.89 2.84 -11.82
C THR A 33 3.80 3.94 -12.35
N VAL A 34 3.96 5.00 -11.54
CA VAL A 34 4.97 6.04 -11.73
C VAL A 34 5.87 6.11 -10.49
N LYS A 35 7.15 6.41 -10.68
CA LYS A 35 8.10 6.60 -9.58
C LYS A 35 8.13 8.06 -9.16
N ILE A 36 8.01 8.30 -7.85
CA ILE A 36 8.16 9.62 -7.23
C ILE A 36 9.26 9.58 -6.16
N VAL A 37 9.90 10.71 -5.92
CA VAL A 37 10.80 10.87 -4.77
C VAL A 37 10.08 11.68 -3.70
N ASP A 38 9.94 11.12 -2.51
CA ASP A 38 9.28 11.81 -1.40
C ASP A 38 10.18 12.86 -0.73
N THR A 39 9.63 13.58 0.25
CA THR A 39 10.34 14.69 0.92
C THR A 39 11.56 14.24 1.74
N ILE A 40 11.73 12.94 2.00
CA ILE A 40 12.89 12.40 2.72
C ILE A 40 13.84 11.61 1.80
N GLY A 41 13.62 11.65 0.48
CA GLY A 41 14.52 11.09 -0.53
C GLY A 41 14.28 9.63 -0.87
N ARG A 42 13.14 9.03 -0.48
CA ARG A 42 12.80 7.65 -0.89
C ARG A 42 12.20 7.67 -2.29
N GLU A 43 12.62 6.74 -3.14
CA GLU A 43 11.93 6.46 -4.41
C GLU A 43 10.76 5.50 -4.15
N VAL A 44 9.54 5.93 -4.46
CA VAL A 44 8.30 5.19 -4.22
C VAL A 44 7.53 5.04 -5.52
N ALA A 45 7.12 3.80 -5.85
CA ALA A 45 6.21 3.54 -6.96
C ALA A 45 4.77 3.72 -6.48
N VAL A 46 3.99 4.55 -7.18
CA VAL A 46 2.57 4.79 -6.93
C VAL A 46 1.76 4.49 -8.19
N PRO A 47 0.48 4.08 -8.07
CA PRO A 47 -0.40 3.95 -9.23
C PRO A 47 -0.45 5.26 -10.03
N LYS A 48 -0.45 5.16 -11.36
CA LYS A 48 -0.57 6.30 -12.26
C LYS A 48 -1.91 7.03 -12.06
N GLU A 49 -2.97 6.25 -11.85
CA GLU A 49 -4.30 6.74 -11.52
C GLU A 49 -4.59 6.44 -10.05
N VAL A 50 -4.88 7.47 -9.26
CA VAL A 50 -5.21 7.35 -7.83
C VAL A 50 -6.69 7.66 -7.66
N ASN A 51 -7.39 6.83 -6.88
CA ASN A 51 -8.83 7.00 -6.59
C ASN A 51 -9.17 6.88 -5.09
N SER A 52 -8.18 6.56 -4.26
CA SER A 52 -8.33 6.33 -2.84
C SER A 52 -7.07 6.81 -2.12
N ILE A 53 -7.24 7.64 -1.10
CA ILE A 53 -6.16 8.26 -0.34
C ILE A 53 -6.44 8.13 1.16
N VAL A 54 -5.38 7.88 1.92
CA VAL A 54 -5.38 7.97 3.38
C VAL A 54 -4.32 8.98 3.79
N CYS A 55 -4.72 9.97 4.58
CA CYS A 55 -3.83 10.99 5.12
C CYS A 55 -3.53 10.71 6.59
N VAL A 56 -2.26 10.54 6.93
CA VAL A 56 -1.77 10.26 8.29
C VAL A 56 -0.90 11.41 8.76
N GLY A 57 -0.97 11.75 10.05
CA GLY A 57 -0.13 12.75 10.67
C GLY A 57 -0.54 14.21 10.41
N SER A 58 0.12 15.13 11.14
CA SER A 58 -0.28 16.53 11.17
C SER A 58 -0.13 17.20 9.81
N GLY A 59 -1.25 17.71 9.29
CA GLY A 59 -1.28 18.58 8.12
C GLY A 59 -1.39 17.88 6.77
N SER A 60 -1.24 16.55 6.69
CA SER A 60 -1.41 15.82 5.42
C SER A 60 -2.84 15.97 4.88
N LEU A 61 -3.85 15.76 5.73
CA LEU A 61 -5.26 15.93 5.39
C LEU A 61 -5.59 17.39 5.00
N ARG A 62 -4.95 18.36 5.67
CA ARG A 62 -5.08 19.78 5.34
C ARG A 62 -4.61 20.07 3.91
N LEU A 63 -3.45 19.55 3.52
CA LEU A 63 -2.91 19.75 2.18
C LEU A 63 -3.81 19.10 1.13
N LEU A 64 -4.29 17.89 1.38
CA LEU A 64 -5.25 17.21 0.49
C LEU A 64 -6.54 18.04 0.31
N THR A 65 -7.02 18.65 1.40
CA THR A 65 -8.20 19.54 1.35
C THR A 65 -7.97 20.75 0.45
N TYR A 66 -6.77 21.33 0.48
CA TYR A 66 -6.43 22.49 -0.36
C TYR A 66 -6.27 22.13 -1.84
N LEU A 67 -6.01 20.86 -2.14
CA LEU A 67 -5.98 20.32 -3.49
C LEU A 67 -7.38 19.95 -4.02
N ASP A 68 -8.44 20.23 -3.26
CA ASP A 68 -9.82 19.92 -3.61
C ASP A 68 -10.05 18.41 -3.89
N ALA A 69 -9.33 17.55 -3.16
CA ALA A 69 -9.35 16.10 -3.34
C ALA A 69 -9.97 15.35 -2.14
N VAL A 70 -10.96 15.97 -1.50
CA VAL A 70 -11.62 15.44 -0.29
C VAL A 70 -12.46 14.20 -0.58
N ASP A 71 -13.01 14.10 -1.78
CA ASP A 71 -13.79 12.97 -2.27
C ASP A 71 -13.00 11.67 -2.42
N MET A 72 -11.66 11.76 -2.51
CA MET A 72 -10.76 10.61 -2.62
C MET A 72 -10.42 9.97 -1.26
N ILE A 73 -10.82 10.58 -0.14
CA ILE A 73 -10.42 10.11 1.20
C ILE A 73 -11.17 8.83 1.56
N SER A 74 -10.41 7.79 1.94
CA SER A 74 -10.98 6.49 2.33
C SER A 74 -11.00 6.23 3.84
N GLY A 75 -10.40 7.11 4.63
CA GLY A 75 -10.40 7.02 6.09
C GLY A 75 -9.70 8.21 6.73
N VAL A 76 -10.00 8.50 7.98
CA VAL A 76 -9.42 9.61 8.75
C VAL A 76 -8.91 9.17 10.11
N GLU A 77 -7.97 9.92 10.67
CA GLU A 77 -7.57 9.76 12.07
C GLU A 77 -8.69 10.25 13.02
N TYR A 78 -8.77 9.66 14.21
CA TYR A 78 -9.78 10.00 15.22
C TYR A 78 -9.75 11.48 15.60
N SER A 79 -8.56 12.09 15.66
CA SER A 79 -8.35 13.52 15.88
C SER A 79 -9.12 14.41 14.90
N GLU A 80 -9.41 13.93 13.69
CA GLU A 80 -10.14 14.67 12.64
C GLU A 80 -11.66 14.53 12.75
N THR A 81 -12.15 13.56 13.51
CA THR A 81 -13.59 13.40 13.78
C THR A 81 -14.14 14.48 14.73
N LYS A 82 -13.23 15.17 15.45
CA LYS A 82 -13.54 16.25 16.39
C LYS A 82 -12.90 17.55 15.89
N PRO A 83 -13.61 18.37 15.09
CA PRO A 83 -13.04 19.59 14.56
C PRO A 83 -12.78 20.60 15.69
N THR A 84 -11.51 20.88 15.99
CA THR A 84 -11.11 21.90 16.97
C THR A 84 -10.30 22.99 16.30
N GLY A 85 -10.93 24.12 15.97
CA GLY A 85 -10.24 25.33 15.48
C GLY A 85 -9.46 25.18 14.16
N ARG A 86 -9.67 24.09 13.41
CA ARG A 86 -9.00 23.81 12.13
C ARG A 86 -9.95 24.08 10.97
N PRO A 87 -9.78 25.17 10.19
CA PRO A 87 -10.73 25.56 9.13
C PRO A 87 -11.00 24.45 8.10
N TYR A 88 -9.97 23.72 7.67
CA TYR A 88 -10.12 22.61 6.72
C TYR A 88 -11.00 21.47 7.26
N SER A 89 -10.90 21.19 8.57
CA SER A 89 -11.70 20.17 9.26
C SER A 89 -13.13 20.67 9.50
N LEU A 90 -13.30 21.95 9.84
CA LEU A 90 -14.61 22.59 9.99
C LEU A 90 -15.40 22.61 8.66
N ALA A 91 -14.72 22.89 7.54
CA ALA A 91 -15.34 22.91 6.22
C ALA A 91 -15.85 21.52 5.78
N ASN A 92 -15.21 20.44 6.26
CA ASN A 92 -15.45 19.07 5.80
C ASN A 92 -15.91 18.13 6.92
N THR A 93 -16.38 18.66 8.05
CA THR A 93 -16.71 17.88 9.26
C THR A 93 -17.69 16.74 8.96
N LYS A 94 -18.73 17.01 8.17
CA LYS A 94 -19.73 16.00 7.83
C LYS A 94 -19.12 14.80 7.10
N ILE A 95 -18.17 15.05 6.21
CA ILE A 95 -17.48 14.01 5.45
C ILE A 95 -16.57 13.23 6.39
N TYR A 96 -15.69 13.93 7.13
CA TYR A 96 -14.69 13.28 7.99
C TYR A 96 -15.31 12.45 9.12
N SER A 97 -16.37 12.94 9.77
CA SER A 97 -17.07 12.20 10.82
C SER A 97 -17.81 10.95 10.31
N SER A 98 -17.98 10.79 8.99
CA SER A 98 -18.63 9.62 8.38
C SER A 98 -17.66 8.54 7.91
N LEU A 99 -16.36 8.86 7.84
CA LEU A 99 -15.34 7.97 7.32
C LEU A 99 -14.82 7.00 8.39
N PRO A 100 -14.31 5.81 8.00
CA PRO A 100 -13.67 4.88 8.92
C PRO A 100 -12.50 5.54 9.66
N ILE A 101 -12.38 5.21 10.95
CA ILE A 101 -11.24 5.63 11.77
C ILE A 101 -10.05 4.69 11.50
N ILE A 102 -8.95 5.26 11.03
CA ILE A 102 -7.71 4.52 10.67
C ILE A 102 -6.62 4.55 11.73
N GLY A 103 -6.84 5.30 12.82
CA GLY A 103 -5.87 5.46 13.91
C GLY A 103 -6.24 6.63 14.81
N GLN A 104 -5.48 6.83 15.89
CA GLN A 104 -5.78 7.87 16.87
C GLN A 104 -5.50 9.29 16.32
N GLY A 105 -4.34 9.51 15.72
CA GLY A 105 -3.87 10.83 15.29
C GLY A 105 -3.71 11.84 16.42
N GLY A 106 -3.20 13.02 16.08
CA GLY A 106 -3.13 14.16 17.02
C GLY A 106 -2.10 14.02 18.15
N GLN A 107 -0.90 13.54 17.84
CA GLN A 107 0.29 13.63 18.71
C GLN A 107 0.47 15.07 19.24
#